data_AF-A0A386CA16-F1
#
_entry.id   AF-A0A386CA16-F1
#
_cell.length_a   1.000
_cell.length_b   1.000
_cell.length_c   1.000
_cell.angle_alpha   90.00
_cell.angle_beta   90.00
_cell.angle_gamma   90.00
#
_symmetry.space_group_name_H-M   'P 1'
#
loop_
_entity.id
_entity.type
_entity.pdbx_description
1 polymer ?
#
loop_
_entity_poly.entity_id
_entity_poly.type
_entity_poly.pdbx_seq_one_letter_code
_entity_poly.pdbx_strand_id
1 'polypeptide(L)'
;PDDPGANYARLLAAADSSDLVLLCSYLSPNYSAASATAAAPVLEFMRTISRRGSHVVLVNFGNPYLYQQLPDVTTYLIAWGGFPISQRAAAQALLGINAITGRLPIAIPPAFSMGAGEVRATLAPAAAPGVSRP
;
A
#
# COMPACT_ATOMS: atom_id res chain seq x y z
N PRO A 1 -6.09 -23.47 15.34
CA PRO A 1 -6.91 -22.31 14.92
C PRO A 1 -6.04 -21.04 14.98
N ASP A 2 -5.74 -20.45 13.82
CA ASP A 2 -4.94 -19.23 13.75
C ASP A 2 -5.72 -18.08 14.38
N ASP A 3 -5.36 -17.69 15.61
CA ASP A 3 -5.87 -16.48 16.22
C ASP A 3 -5.33 -15.27 15.43
N PRO A 4 -6.18 -14.49 14.77
CA PRO A 4 -5.75 -13.30 14.04
C PRO A 4 -5.04 -12.28 14.95
N GLY A 5 -5.40 -12.24 16.24
CA GLY A 5 -4.80 -11.34 17.23
C GLY A 5 -3.35 -11.66 17.53
N ALA A 6 -3.02 -12.95 17.71
CA ALA A 6 -1.64 -13.42 17.87
C ALA A 6 -0.76 -13.09 16.65
N ASN A 7 -1.35 -13.06 15.45
CA ASN A 7 -0.64 -12.64 14.23
C ASN A 7 -0.38 -11.13 14.20
N TYR A 8 -1.30 -10.29 14.66
CA TYR A 8 -1.10 -8.83 14.64
C TYR A 8 0.03 -8.36 15.53
N ALA A 9 0.13 -8.86 16.77
CA ALA A 9 1.22 -8.47 17.67
C ALA A 9 2.60 -8.79 17.08
N ARG A 10 2.74 -9.98 16.49
CA ARG A 10 3.96 -10.40 15.78
C ARG A 10 4.26 -9.50 14.57
N LEU A 11 3.25 -9.17 13.77
CA LEU A 11 3.41 -8.29 12.60
C LEU A 11 3.79 -6.86 13.00
N LEU A 12 3.25 -6.35 14.10
CA LEU A 12 3.63 -5.05 14.65
C LEU A 12 5.09 -5.06 15.11
N ALA A 13 5.54 -6.11 15.80
CA ALA A 13 6.94 -6.24 16.20
C ALA A 13 7.89 -6.35 14.98
N ALA A 14 7.49 -7.08 13.93
CA ALA A 14 8.27 -7.15 12.70
C ALA A 14 8.35 -5.78 12.00
N ALA A 15 7.26 -5.03 11.98
CA ALA A 15 7.23 -3.66 11.45
C ALA A 15 8.17 -2.72 12.23
N ASP A 16 8.19 -2.81 13.56
CA ASP A 16 9.09 -2.01 14.41
C ASP A 16 10.58 -2.29 14.13
N SER A 17 10.90 -3.50 13.66
CA SER A 17 12.26 -3.90 13.28
C SER A 17 12.61 -3.64 11.80
N SER A 18 11.73 -2.97 11.04
CA SER A 18 11.88 -2.77 9.60
C SER A 18 12.01 -1.27 9.26
N ASP A 19 12.90 -0.94 8.32
CA ASP A 19 13.03 0.44 7.82
C ASP A 19 11.83 0.86 6.94
N LEU A 20 11.25 -0.10 6.22
CA LEU A 20 10.14 0.06 5.29
C LEU A 20 9.13 -1.08 5.46
N VAL A 21 7.84 -0.75 5.43
CA VAL A 21 6.74 -1.71 5.49
C VAL A 21 5.84 -1.53 4.28
N LEU A 22 5.65 -2.61 3.52
CA LEU A 22 4.62 -2.68 2.47
C LEU A 22 3.34 -3.29 3.06
N LEU A 23 2.30 -2.47 3.20
CA LEU A 23 0.99 -2.90 3.68
C LEU A 23 0.04 -3.12 2.48
N CYS A 24 -0.07 -4.37 2.04
CA CYS A 24 -0.91 -4.71 0.89
C CYS A 24 -2.35 -5.04 1.32
N SER A 25 -3.33 -4.25 0.87
CA SER A 25 -4.75 -4.45 1.17
C SER A 25 -5.51 -5.01 -0.03
N TYR A 26 -6.34 -6.03 0.23
CA TYR A 26 -7.21 -6.69 -0.75
C TYR A 26 -8.70 -6.60 -0.35
N LEU A 27 -9.05 -5.63 0.51
CA LEU A 27 -10.43 -5.47 0.97
C LEU A 27 -11.37 -5.14 -0.20
N SER A 28 -12.43 -5.94 -0.34
CA SER A 28 -13.42 -5.79 -1.42
C SER A 28 -14.14 -4.44 -1.37
N PRO A 29 -14.54 -3.86 -2.53
CA PRO A 29 -15.41 -2.69 -2.60
C PRO A 29 -16.75 -2.86 -1.86
N ASN A 30 -17.25 -4.10 -1.71
CA ASN A 30 -18.50 -4.41 -1.02
C ASN A 30 -18.39 -4.35 0.52
N TYR A 31 -17.42 -3.59 1.02
CA TYR A 31 -17.26 -3.34 2.44
C TYR A 31 -18.50 -2.60 2.97
N SER A 32 -19.40 -3.32 3.64
CA SER A 32 -20.63 -2.82 4.23
C SER A 32 -20.53 -2.72 5.77
N ALA A 33 -21.49 -2.07 6.41
CA ALA A 33 -21.60 -2.01 7.87
C ALA A 33 -21.64 -3.41 8.54
N ALA A 34 -22.13 -4.44 7.84
CA ALA A 34 -22.14 -5.82 8.32
C ALA A 34 -20.74 -6.49 8.23
N SER A 35 -19.88 -6.08 7.29
CA SER A 35 -18.47 -6.47 7.28
C SER A 35 -17.59 -5.59 8.17
N ALA A 36 -18.08 -4.41 8.58
CA ALA A 36 -17.31 -3.47 9.40
C ALA A 36 -17.01 -4.02 10.80
N THR A 37 -17.88 -4.84 11.39
CA THR A 37 -17.63 -5.50 12.69
C THR A 37 -16.58 -6.60 12.57
N ALA A 38 -16.64 -7.44 11.53
CA ALA A 38 -15.66 -8.51 11.29
C ALA A 38 -14.27 -7.98 10.88
N ALA A 39 -14.22 -6.82 10.22
CA ALA A 39 -12.97 -6.22 9.76
C ALA A 39 -12.47 -5.05 10.64
N ALA A 40 -13.16 -4.72 11.73
CA ALA A 40 -12.69 -3.74 12.71
C ALA A 40 -11.28 -4.06 13.27
N PRO A 41 -10.93 -5.33 13.61
CA PRO A 41 -9.58 -5.65 14.05
C PRO A 41 -8.51 -5.41 12.98
N VAL A 42 -8.83 -5.71 11.71
CA VAL A 42 -7.92 -5.45 10.57
C VAL A 42 -7.71 -3.96 10.40
N LEU A 43 -8.79 -3.16 10.41
CA LEU A 43 -8.68 -1.70 10.30
C LEU A 43 -7.89 -1.10 11.45
N GLU A 44 -8.11 -1.56 12.68
CA GLU A 44 -7.34 -1.05 13.82
C GLU A 44 -5.86 -1.46 13.75
N PHE A 45 -5.56 -2.66 13.28
CA PHE A 45 -4.20 -3.07 12.97
C PHE A 45 -3.58 -2.16 11.89
N MET A 46 -4.28 -1.90 10.78
CA MET A 46 -3.81 -1.02 9.70
C MET A 46 -3.59 0.42 10.17
N ARG A 47 -4.45 0.93 11.07
CA ARG A 47 -4.28 2.23 11.71
C ARG A 47 -3.06 2.24 12.63
N THR A 48 -2.92 1.20 13.45
CA THR A 48 -1.82 1.06 14.40
C THR A 48 -0.48 1.01 13.66
N ILE A 49 -0.35 0.17 12.63
CA ILE A 49 0.90 0.08 11.86
C ILE A 49 1.19 1.37 11.09
N SER A 50 0.17 2.06 10.54
CA SER A 50 0.36 3.34 9.82
C SER A 50 0.84 4.48 10.72
N ARG A 51 0.58 4.43 12.03
CA ARG A 51 1.05 5.43 13.01
C ARG A 51 2.42 5.11 13.62
N ARG A 52 3.04 3.98 13.27
CA ARG A 52 4.34 3.57 13.83
C ARG A 52 5.50 4.22 13.07
N GLY A 53 6.68 4.23 13.70
CA GLY A 53 7.87 4.94 13.22
C GLY A 53 8.52 4.40 11.94
N SER A 54 8.09 3.23 11.45
CA SER A 54 8.52 2.66 10.17
C SER A 54 7.82 3.35 8.99
N HIS A 55 8.52 3.57 7.87
CA HIS A 55 7.89 4.13 6.68
C HIS A 55 6.89 3.13 6.09
N VAL A 56 5.59 3.41 6.19
CA VAL A 56 4.54 2.55 5.65
C VAL A 56 4.11 3.01 4.26
N VAL A 57 4.16 2.08 3.31
CA VAL A 57 3.54 2.23 1.99
C VAL A 57 2.35 1.29 1.91
N LEU A 58 1.15 1.87 1.87
CA LEU A 58 -0.07 1.08 1.69
C LEU A 58 -0.34 0.90 0.20
N VAL A 59 -0.39 -0.35 -0.25
CA VAL A 59 -0.75 -0.73 -1.61
C VAL A 59 -2.17 -1.28 -1.62
N ASN A 60 -3.10 -0.52 -2.17
CA ASN A 60 -4.50 -0.89 -2.26
C ASN A 60 -4.81 -1.62 -3.58
N PHE A 61 -5.15 -2.90 -3.46
CA PHE A 61 -5.62 -3.77 -4.54
C PHE A 61 -7.14 -3.97 -4.55
N GLY A 62 -7.86 -3.27 -3.67
CA GLY A 62 -9.30 -3.41 -3.51
C GLY A 62 -9.98 -2.04 -3.49
N ASN A 63 -10.73 -1.76 -2.44
CA ASN A 63 -11.53 -0.55 -2.30
C ASN A 63 -10.67 0.74 -2.25
N PRO A 64 -10.70 1.61 -3.28
CA PRO A 64 -9.93 2.87 -3.27
C PRO A 64 -10.35 3.81 -2.14
N TYR A 65 -11.58 3.70 -1.64
CA TYR A 65 -12.10 4.53 -0.54
C TYR A 65 -11.57 4.11 0.85
N LEU A 66 -10.78 3.04 0.95
CA LEU A 66 -10.15 2.64 2.21
C LEU A 66 -9.31 3.76 2.84
N TYR A 67 -8.75 4.65 2.02
CA TYR A 67 -8.04 5.84 2.50
C TYR A 67 -8.86 6.68 3.49
N GLN A 68 -10.19 6.77 3.31
CA GLN A 68 -11.07 7.52 4.22
C GLN A 68 -11.05 6.99 5.67
N GLN A 69 -10.68 5.72 5.86
CA GLN A 69 -10.61 5.08 7.17
C GLN A 69 -9.20 5.04 7.76
N LEU A 70 -8.21 5.42 6.95
CA LEU A 70 -6.77 5.41 7.24
C LEU A 70 -6.12 6.75 6.83
N PRO A 71 -6.64 7.92 7.25
CA PRO A 71 -6.12 9.21 6.80
C PRO A 71 -4.67 9.48 7.22
N ASP A 72 -4.18 8.77 8.25
CA ASP A 72 -2.81 8.90 8.77
C ASP A 72 -1.74 8.26 7.85
N VAL A 73 -2.15 7.51 6.82
CA VAL A 73 -1.19 6.88 5.90
C VAL A 73 -0.54 7.92 5.00
N THR A 74 0.79 8.00 5.03
CA THR A 74 1.56 9.02 4.30
C THR A 74 1.80 8.63 2.84
N THR A 75 1.92 7.34 2.55
CA THR A 75 2.12 6.82 1.18
C THR A 75 1.04 5.81 0.82
N TYR A 76 0.22 6.13 -0.18
CA TYR A 76 -0.91 5.31 -0.61
C TYR A 76 -0.89 5.10 -2.13
N LEU A 77 -0.68 3.85 -2.55
CA LEU A 77 -0.67 3.44 -3.96
C LEU A 77 -1.95 2.66 -4.28
N ILE A 78 -2.72 3.11 -5.27
CA ILE A 78 -3.89 2.38 -5.76
C ILE A 78 -3.50 1.56 -6.99
N ALA A 79 -3.57 0.24 -6.86
CA ALA A 79 -3.24 -0.73 -7.91
C ALA A 79 -4.49 -1.35 -8.58
N TRP A 80 -5.69 -0.85 -8.22
CA TRP A 80 -7.01 -1.15 -8.81
C TRP A 80 -7.54 -2.59 -8.74
N GLY A 81 -6.71 -3.60 -8.43
CA GLY A 81 -7.18 -4.97 -8.36
C GLY A 81 -6.14 -5.96 -7.89
N GLY A 82 -6.56 -7.04 -7.23
CA GLY A 82 -5.69 -8.12 -6.76
C GLY A 82 -5.16 -9.06 -7.85
N PHE A 83 -5.37 -8.76 -9.14
CA PHE A 83 -4.92 -9.63 -10.22
C PHE A 83 -3.39 -9.66 -10.34
N PRO A 84 -2.79 -10.79 -10.79
CA PRO A 84 -1.33 -10.90 -10.91
C PRO A 84 -0.66 -9.83 -11.77
N ILE A 85 -1.36 -9.28 -12.77
CA ILE A 85 -0.84 -8.18 -13.59
C ILE A 85 -0.74 -6.87 -12.80
N SER A 86 -1.76 -6.54 -12.00
CA SER A 86 -1.79 -5.35 -11.14
C SER A 86 -0.75 -5.44 -10.02
N GLN A 87 -0.59 -6.62 -9.41
CA GLN A 87 0.44 -6.84 -8.39
C GLN A 87 1.85 -6.66 -8.96
N ARG A 88 2.12 -7.23 -10.15
CA ARG A 88 3.41 -7.05 -10.84
C ARG A 88 3.66 -5.60 -11.22
N ALA A 89 2.66 -4.90 -11.74
CA ALA A 89 2.78 -3.49 -12.09
C ALA A 89 3.07 -2.63 -10.83
N ALA A 90 2.38 -2.88 -9.72
CA ALA A 90 2.62 -2.19 -8.46
C ALA A 90 4.04 -2.45 -7.93
N ALA A 91 4.50 -3.70 -7.95
CA ALA A 91 5.86 -4.05 -7.53
C ALA A 91 6.92 -3.38 -8.42
N GLN A 92 6.75 -3.42 -9.74
CA GLN A 92 7.66 -2.76 -10.68
C GLN A 92 7.67 -1.23 -10.50
N ALA A 93 6.51 -0.63 -10.23
CA ALA A 93 6.41 0.80 -9.96
C ALA A 93 7.11 1.20 -8.64
N LEU A 94 6.91 0.43 -7.56
CA LEU A 94 7.56 0.67 -6.27
C LEU A 94 9.08 0.49 -6.33
N LEU A 95 9.56 -0.44 -7.15
CA LEU A 95 10.98 -0.65 -7.42
C LEU A 95 11.56 0.36 -8.42
N GLY A 96 10.75 1.28 -8.95
CA GLY A 96 11.17 2.25 -9.95
C GLY A 96 11.51 1.67 -11.33
N ILE A 97 11.17 0.41 -11.59
CA ILE A 97 11.35 -0.24 -12.90
C ILE A 97 10.40 0.39 -13.93
N ASN A 98 9.16 0.68 -13.51
CA ASN A 98 8.16 1.38 -14.32
C ASN A 98 7.87 2.75 -13.71
N ALA A 99 7.61 3.74 -14.55
CA ALA A 99 7.18 5.07 -14.10
C ALA A 99 5.78 5.01 -13.47
N ILE A 100 5.56 5.82 -12.45
CA ILE A 100 4.23 6.09 -11.89
C ILE A 100 3.67 7.31 -12.61
N THR A 101 2.63 7.10 -13.41
CA THR A 101 1.94 8.16 -14.17
C THR A 101 0.42 8.14 -13.98
N GLY A 102 -0.09 7.19 -13.19
CA GLY A 102 -1.52 7.00 -12.97
C GLY A 102 -2.20 8.25 -12.38
N ARG A 103 -3.45 8.46 -12.78
CA ARG A 103 -4.35 9.49 -12.25
C ARG A 103 -5.66 8.86 -11.84
N LEU A 104 -6.28 9.39 -10.79
CA LEU A 104 -7.57 8.90 -10.32
C LEU A 104 -8.66 9.17 -11.36
N PRO A 105 -9.40 8.15 -11.82
CA PRO A 105 -10.58 8.32 -12.67
C PRO A 105 -11.85 8.63 -11.84
N ILE A 106 -11.73 8.74 -10.52
CA ILE A 106 -12.79 9.03 -9.55
C ILE A 106 -12.28 10.03 -8.51
N ALA A 107 -13.17 10.67 -7.75
CA ALA A 107 -12.76 11.40 -6.54
C ALA A 107 -12.70 10.45 -5.33
N ILE A 108 -11.87 10.76 -4.34
CA ILE A 108 -11.86 10.14 -3.00
C ILE A 108 -12.07 11.27 -1.97
N PRO A 109 -13.31 11.72 -1.74
CA PRO A 109 -13.56 12.84 -0.86
C PRO A 109 -13.27 12.50 0.62
N PRO A 110 -12.87 13.47 1.45
CA PRO A 110 -12.50 14.84 1.07
C PRO A 110 -11.07 14.96 0.54
N ALA A 111 -10.30 13.87 0.53
CA ALA A 111 -8.85 13.89 0.37
C ALA A 111 -8.35 14.20 -1.05
N PHE A 112 -8.96 13.60 -2.08
CA PHE A 112 -8.45 13.67 -3.44
C PHE A 112 -9.55 13.92 -4.47
N SER A 113 -9.32 14.89 -5.35
CA SER A 113 -10.17 15.17 -6.51
C SER A 113 -9.94 14.15 -7.64
N MET A 114 -10.91 14.02 -8.53
CA MET A 114 -10.71 13.32 -9.81
C MET A 114 -9.51 13.90 -10.55
N GLY A 115 -8.68 13.05 -11.15
CA GLY A 115 -7.46 13.45 -11.82
C GLY A 115 -6.26 13.67 -10.89
N ALA A 116 -6.39 13.49 -9.58
CA ALA A 116 -5.24 13.53 -8.67
C ALA A 116 -4.31 12.32 -8.89
N GLY A 117 -3.02 12.49 -8.59
CA GLY A 117 -2.02 11.43 -8.64
C GLY A 117 -0.60 11.98 -8.72
N GLU A 118 0.35 11.25 -8.16
CA GLU A 118 1.77 11.61 -8.20
C GLU A 118 2.43 11.14 -9.49
N VAL A 119 3.48 11.84 -9.94
CA VAL A 119 4.37 11.36 -11.02
C VAL A 119 5.70 10.95 -10.41
N ARG A 120 6.18 9.76 -10.78
CA ARG A 120 7.54 9.32 -10.49
C ARG A 120 8.12 8.73 -11.77
N ALA A 121 9.28 9.22 -12.19
CA ALA A 121 10.03 8.61 -13.28
C ALA A 121 10.58 7.24 -12.85
N THR A 122 10.98 6.42 -13.82
CA THR A 122 11.77 5.21 -13.53
C THR A 122 13.08 5.60 -12.85
N LEU A 123 13.56 4.77 -11.94
CA LEU A 123 14.94 4.87 -11.48
C LEU A 123 15.84 4.53 -12.66
N ALA A 124 16.87 5.37 -12.90
CA ALA A 124 17.91 4.99 -13.84
C ALA A 124 18.50 3.64 -13.42
N PRO A 125 18.92 2.76 -14.36
CA PRO A 125 19.66 1.57 -13.98
C PRO A 125 20.82 2.01 -13.09
N ALA A 126 20.95 1.41 -11.90
CA ALA A 126 22.14 1.62 -11.10
C ALA A 126 23.34 1.34 -12.02
N ALA A 127 24.23 2.33 -12.19
CA ALA A 127 25.40 2.16 -13.02
C ALA A 127 26.08 0.87 -12.57
N ALA A 128 26.17 -0.11 -13.48
CA ALA A 128 26.81 -1.37 -13.16
C ALA A 128 28.21 -1.05 -12.60
N PRO A 129 28.62 -1.62 -11.46
CA PRO A 129 29.99 -1.43 -10.98
C PRO A 129 30.91 -1.78 -12.14
N GLY A 130 31.70 -0.79 -12.57
CA GLY A 130 32.48 -0.85 -13.79
C GLY A 130 33.30 -2.13 -13.80
N VAL A 131 32.98 -3.05 -14.72
CA VAL A 131 33.83 -4.19 -15.00
C VAL A 131 35.07 -3.63 -15.68
N SER A 132 36.10 -3.34 -14.90
CA SER A 132 37.45 -3.16 -15.41
C SER A 132 37.89 -4.49 -16.01
N ARG A 133 37.90 -4.59 -17.35
CA ARG A 133 38.52 -5.71 -18.04
C ARG A 133 40.05 -5.54 -18.00
N PRO A 134 40.82 -6.62 -17.73
CA PRO A 134 42.27 -6.62 -17.93
C PRO A 134 42.64 -6.53 -19.42
#